data_AF-A0A5E4JKA2-F1
#
_entry.id   AF-A0A5E4JKA2-F1
#
_cell.length_a   1.000
_cell.length_b   1.000
_cell.length_c   1.000
_cell.angle_alpha   90.00
_cell.angle_beta   90.00
_cell.angle_gamma   90.00
#
_symmetry.space_group_name_H-M   'P 1'
#
loop_
_entity.id
_entity.type
_entity.pdbx_description
1 polymer ?
#
loop_
_entity_poly.entity_id
_entity_poly.type
_entity_poly.pdbx_seq_one_letter_code
_entity_poly.pdbx_strand_id
1 'polypeptide(L)'
;MSLNNLLTKHIVDSTAMINVLNPVMAALEISPIVGMSSDTSFNARKLGTLATYGGLGFLYSKGRGISKKLFGINESSEKLHDTLYTAGFFLTCSPVFYLAAGSRDLKEIVIGTLVSVGVGFAFGGATGYTVDAFRDFTGIEESERLPSSIKKQNSKMKKGLVALVTAASIGAVSGIYSLNNYLHRPQDSTYSQEVSIESSQK
;
A
#
# COMPACT_ATOMS: atom_id res chain seq x y z
N MET A 1 25.25 13.71 0.78
CA MET A 1 24.74 12.38 1.16
C MET A 1 25.33 11.36 0.20
N SER A 2 25.89 10.25 0.68
CA SER A 2 26.43 9.21 -0.21
C SER A 2 25.31 8.50 -0.98
N LEU A 3 25.63 7.94 -2.16
CA LEU A 3 24.68 7.17 -2.96
C LEU A 3 24.08 6.00 -2.17
N ASN A 4 24.89 5.32 -1.35
CA ASN A 4 24.45 4.21 -0.51
C ASN A 4 23.39 4.65 0.51
N ASN A 5 23.55 5.84 1.11
CA ASN A 5 22.57 6.37 2.05
C ASN A 5 21.26 6.75 1.35
N LEU A 6 21.33 7.28 0.12
CA LEU A 6 20.14 7.58 -0.68
C LEU A 6 19.38 6.32 -1.08
N LEU A 7 20.08 5.27 -1.51
CA LEU A 7 19.47 4.00 -1.87
C LEU A 7 18.81 3.33 -0.67
N THR A 8 19.51 3.31 0.47
CA THR A 8 18.96 2.74 1.72
C THR A 8 17.71 3.51 2.16
N LYS A 9 17.73 4.85 2.09
CA LYS A 9 16.57 5.68 2.36
C LYS A 9 15.40 5.38 1.43
N HIS A 10 15.67 5.25 0.14
CA HIS A 10 14.64 4.89 -0.83
C HIS A 10 13.97 3.55 -0.51
N ILE A 11 14.75 2.50 -0.24
CA ILE A 11 14.21 1.17 0.08
C ILE A 11 13.33 1.22 1.34
N VAL A 12 13.80 1.92 2.38
CA VAL A 12 13.04 2.04 3.64
C VAL A 12 11.75 2.82 3.44
N ASP A 13 11.80 3.95 2.73
CA ASP A 13 10.63 4.77 2.42
C ASP A 13 9.60 4.00 1.59
N SER A 14 10.05 3.32 0.54
CA SER A 14 9.20 2.48 -0.31
C SER A 14 8.53 1.36 0.49
N THR A 15 9.29 0.67 1.34
CA THR A 15 8.77 -0.42 2.18
C THR A 15 7.73 0.09 3.19
N ALA A 16 7.98 1.24 3.80
CA ALA A 16 7.04 1.87 4.72
C ALA A 16 5.70 2.21 4.06
N MET A 17 5.75 2.79 2.85
CA MET A 17 4.56 3.14 2.08
C MET A 17 3.72 1.90 1.73
N ILE A 18 4.34 0.89 1.12
CA ILE A 18 3.59 -0.31 0.68
C ILE A 18 3.03 -1.10 1.86
N ASN A 19 3.68 -1.08 3.02
CA ASN A 19 3.22 -1.80 4.20
C ASN A 19 1.87 -1.28 4.74
N VAL A 20 1.59 0.00 4.54
CA VAL A 20 0.29 0.58 4.91
C VAL A 20 -0.68 0.45 3.75
N LEU A 21 -0.25 0.79 2.54
CA LEU A 21 -1.15 1.02 1.42
C LEU A 21 -1.60 -0.28 0.75
N ASN A 22 -0.75 -1.30 0.63
CA ASN A 22 -1.12 -2.51 -0.11
C ASN A 22 -2.26 -3.30 0.55
N PRO A 23 -2.24 -3.59 1.87
CA PRO A 23 -3.36 -4.30 2.51
C PRO A 23 -4.68 -3.53 2.40
N VAL A 24 -4.65 -2.21 2.65
CA VAL A 24 -5.84 -1.36 2.61
C VAL A 24 -6.43 -1.30 1.19
N MET A 25 -5.58 -1.06 0.19
CA MET A 25 -6.03 -0.97 -1.20
C MET A 25 -6.54 -2.33 -1.70
N ALA A 26 -5.84 -3.43 -1.41
CA ALA A 26 -6.30 -4.77 -1.81
C ALA A 26 -7.69 -5.08 -1.23
N ALA A 27 -7.92 -4.79 0.05
CA ALA A 27 -9.22 -5.01 0.69
C ALA A 27 -10.34 -4.18 0.06
N LEU A 28 -10.07 -2.91 -0.30
CA LEU A 28 -11.07 -2.03 -0.89
C LEU A 28 -11.35 -2.33 -2.35
N GLU A 29 -10.31 -2.63 -3.14
CA GLU A 29 -10.43 -2.96 -4.57
C GLU A 29 -11.31 -4.19 -4.80
N ILE A 30 -11.12 -5.26 -4.02
CA ILE A 30 -11.93 -6.48 -4.15
C ILE A 30 -13.27 -6.40 -3.41
N SER A 31 -13.50 -5.36 -2.61
CA SER A 31 -14.76 -5.19 -1.91
C SER A 31 -15.92 -4.95 -2.89
N PRO A 32 -17.19 -5.19 -2.49
CA PRO A 32 -18.35 -4.87 -3.33
C PRO A 32 -18.47 -3.40 -3.73
N ILE A 33 -17.75 -2.49 -3.06
CA ILE A 33 -17.77 -1.05 -3.36
C ILE A 33 -17.07 -0.77 -4.69
N VAL A 34 -15.91 -1.40 -4.91
CA VAL A 34 -15.12 -1.22 -6.15
C VAL A 34 -15.39 -2.36 -7.12
N GLY A 35 -15.46 -3.59 -6.62
CA GLY A 35 -15.83 -4.77 -7.39
C GLY A 35 -14.76 -5.24 -8.39
N MET A 36 -13.48 -4.91 -8.16
CA MET A 36 -12.40 -5.42 -9.01
C MET A 36 -12.20 -6.92 -8.79
N SER A 37 -11.88 -7.64 -9.87
CA SER A 37 -11.44 -9.03 -9.76
C SER A 37 -10.16 -9.13 -8.92
N SER A 38 -9.96 -10.28 -8.25
CA SER A 38 -8.71 -10.52 -7.50
C SER A 38 -7.47 -10.43 -8.38
N ASP A 39 -7.55 -10.88 -9.64
CA ASP A 39 -6.43 -10.81 -10.58
C ASP A 39 -6.11 -9.37 -10.98
N THR A 40 -7.13 -8.55 -11.26
CA THR A 40 -6.95 -7.11 -11.59
C THR A 40 -6.34 -6.37 -10.41
N SER A 41 -6.88 -6.54 -9.20
CA SER A 41 -6.36 -5.91 -7.98
C SER A 41 -4.93 -6.38 -7.68
N PHE A 42 -4.66 -7.68 -7.74
CA PHE A 42 -3.32 -8.23 -7.52
C PHE A 42 -2.30 -7.66 -8.50
N ASN A 43 -2.64 -7.59 -9.79
CA ASN A 43 -1.78 -7.00 -10.81
C ASN A 43 -1.56 -5.50 -10.59
N ALA A 44 -2.60 -4.75 -10.21
CA ALA A 44 -2.47 -3.33 -9.87
C ALA A 44 -1.54 -3.11 -8.66
N ARG A 45 -1.70 -3.89 -7.58
CA ARG A 45 -0.82 -3.82 -6.39
C ARG A 45 0.61 -4.22 -6.71
N LYS A 46 0.80 -5.24 -7.55
CA LYS A 46 2.12 -5.67 -8.04
C LYS A 46 2.80 -4.56 -8.83
N LEU A 47 2.10 -3.96 -9.80
CA LEU A 47 2.62 -2.83 -10.59
C LEU A 47 2.93 -1.62 -9.69
N GLY A 48 2.03 -1.26 -8.78
CA GLY A 48 2.24 -0.18 -7.82
C GLY A 48 3.46 -0.43 -6.92
N THR A 49 3.65 -1.66 -6.44
CA THR A 49 4.81 -2.05 -5.63
C THR A 49 6.12 -1.95 -6.43
N LEU A 50 6.13 -2.50 -7.66
CA LEU A 50 7.27 -2.42 -8.56
C LEU A 50 7.63 -0.97 -8.88
N ALA A 51 6.65 -0.12 -9.20
CA ALA A 51 6.87 1.30 -9.45
C ALA A 51 7.38 2.04 -8.21
N THR A 52 6.86 1.70 -7.02
CA THR A 52 7.29 2.27 -5.75
C THR A 52 8.77 1.98 -5.49
N TYR A 53 9.21 0.73 -5.65
CA TYR A 53 10.63 0.37 -5.59
C TYR A 53 11.45 0.81 -6.81
N GLY A 54 10.81 1.09 -7.95
CA GLY A 54 11.43 1.63 -9.15
C GLY A 54 11.72 3.13 -9.09
N GLY A 55 11.44 3.78 -7.97
CA GLY A 55 11.75 5.19 -7.73
C GLY A 55 10.57 6.03 -7.28
N LEU A 56 9.33 5.55 -7.44
CA LEU A 56 8.16 6.33 -7.08
C LEU A 56 8.07 6.59 -5.55
N GLY A 57 8.55 5.66 -4.71
CA GLY A 57 8.66 5.89 -3.27
C GLY A 57 9.66 6.98 -2.89
N PHE A 58 10.75 7.12 -3.66
CA PHE A 58 11.69 8.24 -3.50
C PHE A 58 11.05 9.57 -3.90
N LEU A 59 10.34 9.61 -5.04
CA LEU A 59 9.63 10.80 -5.51
C LEU A 59 8.59 11.25 -4.49
N TYR A 60 7.77 10.33 -3.97
CA TYR A 60 6.81 10.61 -2.91
C TYR A 60 7.50 11.21 -1.68
N SER A 61 8.52 10.53 -1.16
CA SER A 61 9.18 10.93 0.09
C SER A 61 9.92 12.26 -0.03
N LYS A 62 10.61 12.48 -1.14
CA LYS A 62 11.30 13.75 -1.43
C LYS A 62 10.31 14.88 -1.66
N GLY A 63 9.26 14.63 -2.44
CA GLY A 63 8.20 15.60 -2.71
C GLY A 63 7.46 16.01 -1.44
N ARG A 64 7.14 15.05 -0.56
CA ARG A 64 6.56 15.32 0.76
C ARG A 64 7.46 16.22 1.59
N GLY A 65 8.76 15.91 1.65
CA GLY A 65 9.73 16.71 2.40
C GLY A 65 9.89 18.14 1.87
N ILE A 66 9.91 18.31 0.54
CA ILE A 66 9.95 19.64 -0.10
C ILE A 66 8.66 20.41 0.20
N SER A 67 7.51 19.76 0.05
CA SER A 67 6.20 20.36 0.31
C SER A 67 6.07 20.84 1.75
N LYS A 68 6.48 20.03 2.74
CA LYS A 68 6.50 20.45 4.15
C LYS A 68 7.30 21.72 4.39
N LYS A 69 8.50 21.79 3.80
CA LYS A 69 9.38 22.97 3.92
C LYS A 69 8.78 24.20 3.24
N LEU A 70 8.20 24.02 2.05
CA LEU A 70 7.60 25.11 1.27
C LEU A 70 6.39 25.73 1.99
N PHE A 71 5.56 24.90 2.63
CA PHE A 71 4.35 25.35 3.32
C PHE A 71 4.57 25.64 4.81
N GLY A 72 5.80 25.56 5.33
CA GLY A 72 6.09 25.84 6.74
C GLY A 72 5.34 24.92 7.71
N ILE A 73 5.16 23.65 7.34
CA ILE A 73 4.36 22.70 8.11
C ILE A 73 5.04 22.40 9.44
N ASN A 74 4.30 22.55 10.53
CA ASN A 74 4.73 22.23 11.90
C ASN A 74 4.06 20.94 12.41
N GLU A 75 4.41 20.49 13.61
CA GLU A 75 3.87 19.25 14.21
C GLU A 75 2.34 19.21 14.25
N SER A 76 1.68 20.33 14.53
CA SER A 76 0.20 20.40 14.65
C SER A 76 -0.52 20.24 13.30
N SER A 77 0.12 20.67 12.20
CA SER A 77 -0.43 20.64 10.84
C SER A 77 0.09 19.46 10.00
N GLU A 78 1.09 18.75 10.50
CA GLU A 78 1.80 17.66 9.81
C GLU A 78 0.88 16.52 9.38
N LYS A 79 -0.06 16.12 10.25
CA LYS A 79 -1.02 15.04 9.92
C LYS A 79 -1.94 15.44 8.77
N LEU A 80 -2.44 16.67 8.77
CA LEU A 80 -3.30 17.18 7.71
C LEU A 80 -2.52 17.34 6.40
N HIS A 81 -1.28 17.84 6.47
CA HIS A 81 -0.40 17.92 5.30
C HIS A 81 -0.17 16.54 4.69
N ASP A 82 0.22 15.54 5.50
CA ASP A 82 0.44 14.17 5.02
C ASP A 82 -0.81 13.57 4.37
N THR A 83 -1.98 13.88 4.93
CA THR A 83 -3.28 13.48 4.42
C THR A 83 -3.53 14.06 3.02
N LEU A 84 -3.42 15.39 2.89
CA LEU A 84 -3.63 16.08 1.61
C LEU A 84 -2.58 15.69 0.57
N TYR A 85 -1.32 15.55 0.99
CA TYR A 85 -0.22 15.16 0.12
C TYR A 85 -0.44 13.74 -0.43
N THR A 86 -0.82 12.79 0.42
CA THR A 86 -1.09 11.40 -0.02
C THR A 86 -2.30 11.34 -0.94
N ALA A 87 -3.38 12.07 -0.62
CA ALA A 87 -4.57 12.14 -1.47
C ALA A 87 -4.24 12.73 -2.86
N GLY A 88 -3.51 13.85 -2.91
CA GLY A 88 -3.07 14.45 -4.17
C GLY A 88 -2.16 13.53 -4.96
N PHE A 89 -1.23 12.85 -4.28
CA PHE A 89 -0.36 11.87 -4.91
C PHE A 89 -1.14 10.71 -5.56
N PHE A 90 -2.16 10.19 -4.88
CA PHE A 90 -3.03 9.15 -5.44
C PHE A 90 -3.91 9.65 -6.57
N LEU A 91 -4.42 10.89 -6.50
CA LEU A 91 -5.16 11.49 -7.60
C LEU A 91 -4.33 11.52 -8.88
N THR A 92 -3.04 11.84 -8.77
CA THR A 92 -2.12 11.88 -9.92
C THR A 92 -1.72 10.48 -10.41
N CYS A 93 -1.40 9.55 -9.50
CA CYS A 93 -0.80 8.27 -9.89
C CYS A 93 -1.82 7.16 -10.22
N SER A 94 -2.97 7.14 -9.54
CA SER A 94 -3.92 6.02 -9.64
C SER A 94 -4.48 5.80 -11.05
N PRO A 95 -4.88 6.85 -11.82
CA PRO A 95 -5.37 6.65 -13.18
C PRO A 95 -4.35 5.94 -14.08
N VAL A 96 -3.07 6.30 -13.95
CA VAL A 96 -1.97 5.70 -14.72
C VAL A 96 -1.81 4.22 -14.35
N PHE A 97 -1.88 3.90 -13.06
CA PHE A 97 -1.78 2.50 -12.61
C PHE A 97 -2.94 1.63 -13.09
N TYR A 98 -4.18 2.10 -13.03
CA TYR A 98 -5.31 1.32 -13.51
C TYR A 98 -5.27 1.11 -15.03
N LEU A 99 -4.89 2.13 -15.81
CA LEU A 99 -4.69 2.00 -17.26
C LEU A 99 -3.57 0.99 -17.59
N ALA A 100 -2.48 1.00 -16.83
CA ALA A 100 -1.35 0.08 -17.00
C ALA A 100 -1.69 -1.35 -16.54
N ALA A 101 -2.56 -1.51 -15.54
CA ALA A 101 -3.06 -2.80 -15.06
C ALA A 101 -4.09 -3.44 -16.01
N GLY A 102 -4.48 -2.74 -17.09
CA GLY A 102 -5.37 -3.27 -18.12
C GLY A 102 -6.81 -2.77 -18.03
N SER A 103 -7.14 -1.90 -17.08
CA SER A 103 -8.47 -1.28 -17.03
C SER A 103 -8.70 -0.44 -18.30
N ARG A 104 -9.84 -0.67 -18.95
CA ARG A 104 -10.29 0.07 -20.14
C ARG A 104 -11.61 0.80 -19.94
N ASP A 105 -12.37 0.44 -18.90
CA ASP A 105 -13.58 1.17 -18.54
C ASP A 105 -13.22 2.47 -17.80
N LEU A 106 -13.68 3.60 -18.34
CA LEU A 106 -13.50 4.92 -17.72
C LEU A 106 -14.17 4.98 -16.35
N LYS A 107 -15.31 4.32 -16.18
CA LYS A 107 -16.04 4.29 -14.91
C LYS A 107 -15.23 3.58 -13.83
N GLU A 108 -14.63 2.44 -14.15
CA GLU A 108 -13.75 1.68 -13.24
C GLU A 108 -12.53 2.53 -12.83
N ILE A 109 -11.90 3.21 -13.79
CA ILE A 109 -10.74 4.07 -13.52
C ILE A 109 -11.12 5.24 -12.61
N VAL A 110 -12.25 5.92 -12.88
CA VAL A 110 -12.71 7.07 -12.09
C VAL A 110 -13.08 6.64 -10.68
N ILE A 111 -13.88 5.59 -10.52
CA ILE A 111 -14.28 5.08 -9.20
C ILE A 111 -13.06 4.59 -8.42
N GLY A 112 -12.20 3.78 -9.04
CA GLY A 112 -10.97 3.31 -8.43
C GLY A 112 -10.06 4.46 -8.00
N THR A 113 -9.98 5.54 -8.79
CA THR A 113 -9.18 6.72 -8.45
C THR A 113 -9.78 7.49 -7.27
N LEU A 114 -11.10 7.71 -7.26
CA LEU A 114 -11.77 8.37 -6.14
C LEU A 114 -11.62 7.58 -4.84
N VAL A 115 -11.69 6.24 -4.91
CA VAL A 115 -11.43 5.37 -3.76
C VAL A 115 -9.97 5.48 -3.31
N SER A 116 -9.00 5.45 -4.22
CA SER A 116 -7.59 5.69 -3.86
C SER A 116 -7.40 7.04 -3.18
N VAL A 117 -8.01 8.11 -3.68
CA VAL A 117 -7.96 9.44 -3.06
C VAL A 117 -8.56 9.41 -1.66
N GLY A 118 -9.71 8.76 -1.48
CA GLY A 118 -10.33 8.52 -0.18
C GLY A 118 -9.41 7.77 0.79
N VAL A 119 -8.68 6.76 0.31
CA VAL A 119 -7.64 6.07 1.09
C VAL A 119 -6.52 7.02 1.47
N GLY A 120 -6.09 7.88 0.55
CA GLY A 120 -5.11 8.94 0.86
C GLY A 120 -5.59 9.87 1.97
N PHE A 121 -6.88 10.21 2.00
CA PHE A 121 -7.48 10.99 3.08
C PHE A 121 -7.54 10.22 4.41
N ALA A 122 -7.95 8.95 4.39
CA ALA A 122 -8.10 8.16 5.60
C ALA A 122 -6.75 7.74 6.21
N PHE A 123 -5.77 7.42 5.37
CA PHE A 123 -4.51 6.79 5.77
C PHE A 123 -3.27 7.64 5.50
N GLY A 124 -3.37 8.84 4.92
CA GLY A 124 -2.19 9.66 4.60
C GLY A 124 -1.37 10.04 5.84
N GLY A 125 -2.03 10.45 6.92
CA GLY A 125 -1.35 10.68 8.21
C GLY A 125 -0.64 9.44 8.76
N ALA A 126 -1.29 8.27 8.69
CA ALA A 126 -0.69 7.00 9.12
C ALA A 126 0.49 6.58 8.23
N THR A 127 0.37 6.81 6.92
CA THR A 127 1.43 6.54 5.93
C THR A 127 2.64 7.42 6.20
N GLY A 128 2.44 8.72 6.39
CA GLY A 128 3.50 9.65 6.75
C GLY A 128 4.18 9.29 8.06
N TYR A 129 3.41 8.96 9.10
CA TYR A 129 3.95 8.48 10.37
C TYR A 129 4.77 7.19 10.20
N THR A 130 4.29 6.24 9.40
CA THR A 130 4.98 4.97 9.16
C THR A 130 6.30 5.18 8.43
N VAL A 131 6.36 6.08 7.44
CA VAL A 131 7.62 6.46 6.76
C VAL A 131 8.61 7.03 7.76
N ASP A 132 8.18 7.97 8.61
CA ASP A 132 9.06 8.59 9.60
C ASP A 132 9.53 7.56 10.65
N ALA A 133 8.64 6.67 11.11
CA ALA A 133 8.98 5.59 12.03
C ALA A 133 9.97 4.59 11.44
N PHE A 134 9.80 4.20 10.16
CA PHE A 134 10.69 3.27 9.48
C PHE A 134 12.10 3.85 9.31
N ARG A 135 12.22 5.14 9.01
CA ARG A 135 13.52 5.84 8.95
C ARG A 135 14.21 5.84 10.32
N ASP A 136 13.47 6.12 11.39
CA ASP A 136 14.02 6.10 12.76
C ASP A 136 14.47 4.69 13.13
N PHE A 137 13.64 3.69 12.83
CA PHE A 137 13.90 2.31 13.22
C PHE A 137 15.09 1.67 12.52
N THR A 138 15.37 2.15 11.31
CA THR A 138 16.52 1.71 10.52
C THR A 138 17.76 2.57 10.72
N GLY A 139 17.67 3.67 11.47
CA GLY A 139 18.77 4.58 11.78
C GLY A 139 19.13 5.54 10.65
N ILE A 140 18.19 5.84 9.75
CA ILE A 140 18.41 6.78 8.63
C ILE A 140 18.20 8.23 9.08
N GLU A 141 17.13 8.48 9.82
CA GLU A 141 16.70 9.82 10.24
C GLU A 141 15.84 9.67 11.50
N GLU A 142 16.14 10.44 12.53
CA GLU A 142 15.35 10.42 13.78
C GLU A 142 13.97 11.04 13.53
N SER A 143 12.92 10.43 14.07
CA SER A 143 11.55 10.92 13.89
C SER A 143 11.12 11.76 15.09
N GLU A 144 10.75 13.02 14.90
CA GLU A 144 10.22 13.85 16.01
C GLU A 144 8.90 13.29 16.59
N ARG A 145 8.07 12.67 15.75
CA ARG A 145 6.72 12.17 16.06
C ARG A 145 6.65 10.91 16.94
N LEU A 146 7.74 10.15 17.03
CA LEU A 146 7.72 8.91 17.81
C LEU A 146 7.73 9.20 19.33
N PRO A 147 6.95 8.47 20.14
CA PRO A 147 7.02 8.61 21.59
C PRO A 147 8.41 8.22 22.10
N SER A 148 8.86 8.89 23.16
CA SER A 148 10.21 8.71 23.73
C SER A 148 10.48 7.27 24.19
N SER A 149 9.45 6.53 24.59
CA SER A 149 9.53 5.10 24.96
C SER A 149 9.98 4.21 23.80
N ILE A 150 9.55 4.52 22.57
CA ILE A 150 9.92 3.81 21.34
C ILE A 150 11.30 4.27 20.87
N LYS A 151 11.58 5.58 20.93
CA LYS A 151 12.88 6.14 20.52
C LYS A 151 14.06 5.56 21.30
N LYS A 152 13.87 5.31 22.59
CA LYS A 152 14.90 4.77 23.50
C LYS A 152 15.15 3.26 23.35
N GLN A 153 14.37 2.55 22.53
CA GLN A 153 14.60 1.13 22.27
C GLN A 153 15.91 0.91 21.51
N ASN A 154 16.56 -0.22 21.74
CA ASN A 154 17.77 -0.57 21.03
C ASN A 154 17.51 -0.81 19.52
N SER A 155 18.55 -0.65 18.69
CA SER A 155 18.43 -0.75 17.24
C SER A 155 17.94 -2.13 16.75
N LYS A 156 18.25 -3.22 17.47
CA LYS A 156 17.79 -4.56 17.11
C LYS A 156 16.27 -4.69 17.25
N MET A 157 15.72 -4.19 18.36
CA MET A 157 14.26 -4.17 18.60
C MET A 157 13.54 -3.36 17.53
N LYS A 158 14.03 -2.16 17.23
CA LYS A 158 13.46 -1.28 16.20
C LYS A 158 13.43 -1.94 14.82
N LYS A 159 14.55 -2.55 14.40
CA LYS A 159 14.61 -3.32 13.13
C LYS A 159 13.70 -4.55 13.16
N GLY A 160 13.56 -5.20 14.31
CA GLY A 160 12.60 -6.29 14.52
C GLY A 160 11.14 -5.84 14.29
N LEU A 161 10.78 -4.65 14.77
CA LEU A 161 9.44 -4.07 14.51
C LEU A 161 9.20 -3.80 13.02
N VAL A 162 10.20 -3.26 12.30
CA VAL A 162 10.11 -3.07 10.84
C VAL A 162 9.86 -4.40 10.13
N ALA A 163 10.62 -5.43 10.49
CA ALA A 163 10.45 -6.78 9.93
C ALA A 163 9.07 -7.37 10.25
N LEU A 164 8.60 -7.23 11.49
CA LEU A 164 7.28 -7.73 11.92
C LEU A 164 6.14 -7.03 11.17
N VAL A 165 6.16 -5.70 11.06
CA VAL A 165 5.15 -4.93 10.32
C VAL A 165 5.15 -5.32 8.84
N THR A 166 6.33 -5.52 8.25
CA THR A 166 6.46 -5.95 6.86
C THR A 166 5.88 -7.35 6.65
N ALA A 167 6.21 -8.30 7.53
CA ALA A 167 5.66 -9.65 7.48
C ALA A 167 4.12 -9.65 7.66
N ALA A 168 3.61 -8.84 8.60
CA ALA A 168 2.18 -8.68 8.83
C ALA A 168 1.45 -8.11 7.61
N SER A 169 2.03 -7.11 6.94
CA SER A 169 1.49 -6.55 5.70
C SER A 169 1.40 -7.60 4.59
N ILE A 170 2.49 -8.36 4.36
CA ILE A 170 2.51 -9.43 3.34
C ILE A 170 1.46 -10.50 3.68
N GLY A 171 1.39 -10.91 4.95
CA GLY A 171 0.39 -11.86 5.42
C GLY A 171 -1.04 -11.37 5.23
N ALA A 172 -1.31 -10.09 5.52
CA ALA A 172 -2.61 -9.47 5.33
C ALA A 172 -3.03 -9.45 3.85
N VAL A 173 -2.16 -8.99 2.95
CA VAL A 173 -2.42 -9.00 1.50
C VAL A 173 -2.69 -10.42 1.00
N SER A 174 -1.89 -11.39 1.43
CA SER A 174 -2.05 -12.79 1.04
C SER A 174 -3.38 -13.37 1.56
N GLY A 175 -3.74 -13.06 2.80
CA GLY A 175 -5.00 -13.48 3.43
C GLY A 175 -6.22 -12.89 2.75
N ILE A 176 -6.16 -11.60 2.37
CA ILE A 176 -7.23 -10.89 1.64
C ILE A 176 -7.57 -11.61 0.33
N TYR A 177 -6.57 -11.91 -0.51
CA TYR A 177 -6.81 -12.61 -1.78
C TYR A 177 -7.23 -14.07 -1.58
N SER A 178 -6.63 -14.77 -0.62
CA SER A 178 -6.99 -16.17 -0.33
C SER A 178 -8.44 -16.30 0.12
N LEU A 179 -8.89 -15.39 1.00
CA LEU A 179 -10.28 -15.36 1.46
C LEU A 179 -11.24 -15.03 0.33
N ASN A 180 -10.91 -14.05 -0.52
CA ASN A 180 -11.78 -13.68 -1.63
C ASN A 180 -11.96 -14.83 -2.63
N ASN A 181 -10.87 -15.52 -2.97
CA ASN A 181 -10.89 -16.69 -3.85
C ASN A 181 -11.69 -17.85 -3.24
N TYR A 182 -11.64 -18.04 -1.92
CA TYR A 182 -12.45 -19.03 -1.22
C TYR A 182 -13.95 -18.70 -1.32
N LEU A 183 -14.32 -17.44 -1.08
CA LEU A 183 -15.72 -17.00 -1.09
C LEU A 183 -16.37 -17.00 -2.49
N HIS A 184 -15.58 -16.77 -3.54
CA HIS A 184 -16.07 -16.69 -4.92
C HIS A 184 -15.71 -17.92 -5.76
N ARG A 185 -15.23 -19.01 -5.13
CA ARG A 185 -14.96 -20.24 -5.85
C ARG A 185 -16.29 -20.75 -6.43
N PRO A 186 -16.43 -20.89 -7.76
CA PRO A 186 -17.65 -21.45 -8.33
C PRO A 186 -17.86 -22.85 -7.72
N GLN A 187 -19.05 -23.10 -7.14
CA GLN A 187 -19.38 -24.36 -6.47
C GLN A 187 -19.48 -25.56 -7.45
N ASP A 188 -19.23 -25.34 -8.74
CA ASP A 188 -19.84 -26.15 -9.79
C ASP A 188 -18.96 -27.24 -10.42
N SER A 189 -17.71 -27.45 -10.00
CA SER A 189 -16.86 -28.46 -10.65
C SER A 189 -16.88 -29.86 -10.03
N THR A 190 -17.21 -29.99 -8.74
CA THR A 190 -17.24 -31.32 -8.09
C THR A 190 -18.59 -32.01 -8.30
N TYR A 191 -19.69 -31.26 -8.24
CA TYR A 191 -21.04 -31.81 -8.45
C TYR A 191 -21.28 -32.18 -9.92
N SER A 192 -20.78 -31.37 -10.87
CA SER A 192 -20.95 -31.65 -12.30
C SER A 192 -20.13 -32.86 -12.77
N GLN A 193 -18.98 -33.16 -12.14
CA GLN A 193 -18.19 -34.36 -12.45
C GLN A 193 -18.82 -35.64 -11.88
N GLU A 194 -19.38 -35.62 -10.67
CA GLU A 194 -20.06 -36.81 -10.13
C GLU A 194 -21.31 -37.18 -10.96
N VAL A 195 -22.11 -36.18 -11.35
CA VAL A 195 -23.31 -36.43 -12.18
C VAL A 195 -22.96 -36.94 -13.59
N SER A 196 -21.84 -36.51 -14.18
CA SER A 196 -21.42 -36.98 -15.51
C SER A 196 -20.72 -38.34 -15.49
N ILE A 197 -20.11 -38.73 -14.36
CA ILE A 197 -19.60 -40.10 -14.18
C ILE A 197 -20.76 -41.09 -13.99
N GLU A 198 -21.79 -40.70 -13.22
CA GLU A 198 -22.95 -41.57 -12.96
C GLU A 198 -23.83 -41.79 -14.19
N SER A 199 -23.91 -40.82 -15.11
CA SER A 199 -24.64 -40.96 -16.37
C SER A 199 -23.90 -41.77 -17.45
N SER A 200 -22.58 -41.92 -17.33
CA SER A 200 -21.76 -42.71 -18.26
C SER A 200 -21.71 -44.20 -17.91
N GLN A 201 -22.24 -44.60 -16.76
CA GLN A 201 -22.29 -45.99 -16.28
C GLN A 201 -23.66 -46.67 -16.47
N LYS A 202 -24.64 -46.00 -17.08
CA LYS A 202 -25.95 -46.57 -17.47
C LYS A 202 -26.03 -46.72 -18.97
#